data_AF-X1K2Z6-F1
#
_entry.id   AF-X1K2Z6-F1
#
_cell.length_a   1.000
_cell.length_b   1.000
_cell.length_c   1.000
_cell.angle_alpha   90.00
_cell.angle_beta   90.00
_cell.angle_gamma   90.00
#
_symmetry.space_group_name_H-M   'P 1'
#
loop_
_entity.id
_entity.type
_entity.pdbx_description
1 polymer ?
#
loop_
_entity_poly.entity_id
_entity_poly.type
_entity_poly.pdbx_seq_one_letter_code
_entity_poly.pdbx_strand_id
1 'polypeptide(L)' 'MATEPDESYEKRELIKHLIASIPCAICQHYYEPDDIHIVDHRDEIWVMAVECNHCGSQGLVFAVIK' A
#
# COMPACT_ATOMS: atom_id res chain seq x y z
N MET A 1 -12.49 17.02 -20.97
CA MET A 1 -12.25 15.56 -20.87
C MET A 1 -11.67 15.32 -19.49
N ALA A 2 -12.53 15.20 -18.49
CA ALA A 2 -12.14 14.83 -17.14
C ALA A 2 -12.68 13.41 -16.94
N THR A 3 -11.80 12.42 -16.94
CA THR A 3 -12.14 11.09 -16.44
C THR A 3 -12.40 11.25 -14.95
N GLU A 4 -13.67 11.15 -14.55
CA GLU A 4 -14.02 10.96 -13.15
C GLU A 4 -13.18 9.79 -12.63
N PRO A 5 -12.40 9.98 -11.54
CA PRO A 5 -11.60 8.91 -11.00
C PRO A 5 -12.53 7.72 -10.69
N ASP A 6 -12.19 6.56 -11.24
CA ASP A 6 -12.85 5.30 -10.91
C ASP A 6 -12.74 5.11 -9.38
N GLU A 7 -13.86 4.77 -8.72
CA GLU A 7 -13.93 4.51 -7.27
C GLU A 7 -12.83 3.51 -6.82
N SER A 8 -12.44 2.60 -7.71
CA SER A 8 -11.32 1.67 -7.47
C SER A 8 -9.97 2.38 -7.35
N TYR A 9 -9.73 3.48 -8.06
CA TYR A 9 -8.48 4.22 -8.02
C TYR A 9 -8.33 5.00 -6.71
N GLU A 10 -9.39 5.67 -6.27
CA GLU A 10 -9.38 6.42 -4.99
C GLU A 10 -9.14 5.49 -3.80
N LYS A 11 -9.78 4.32 -3.79
CA LYS A 11 -9.58 3.31 -2.74
C LYS A 11 -8.12 2.82 -2.72
N ARG A 12 -7.52 2.58 -3.88
CA ARG A 12 -6.10 2.17 -3.98
C ARG A 12 -5.14 3.22 -3.43
N GLU A 13 -5.38 4.49 -3.76
CA GLU A 13 -4.54 5.59 -3.28
C GLU A 13 -4.69 5.84 -1.78
N LEU A 14 -5.91 5.72 -1.24
CA LEU A 14 -6.13 5.78 0.21
C LEU A 14 -5.37 4.67 0.95
N ILE A 15 -5.39 3.45 0.40
CA ILE A 15 -4.70 2.30 1.00
C ILE A 15 -3.19 2.50 1.02
N LYS A 16 -2.59 2.99 -0.07
CA LYS A 16 -1.16 3.32 -0.08
C LYS A 16 -0.82 4.34 0.99
N HIS A 17 -1.62 5.40 1.15
CA HIS A 17 -1.39 6.39 2.20
C HIS A 17 -1.52 5.81 3.61
N LEU A 18 -2.44 4.86 3.82
CA LEU A 18 -2.57 4.15 5.10
C LEU A 18 -1.34 3.29 5.38
N ILE A 19 -0.85 2.52 4.41
CA ILE A 19 0.34 1.69 4.59
C ILE A 19 1.60 2.55 4.78
N ALA A 20 1.70 3.69 4.11
CA ALA A 20 2.79 4.66 4.30
C ALA A 20 2.88 5.19 5.74
N SER A 21 1.77 5.18 6.49
CA SER A 21 1.75 5.55 7.91
C SER A 21 2.27 4.45 8.86
N ILE A 22 2.63 3.28 8.34
CA ILE A 22 3.14 2.16 9.12
C ILE A 22 4.68 2.14 9.02
N PRO A 23 5.41 1.98 10.12
CA PRO A 23 6.87 1.85 10.09
C PRO A 23 7.28 0.47 9.56
N CYS A 24 8.36 0.44 8.80
CA CYS A 24 9.04 -0.77 8.37
C CYS A 24 9.34 -1.68 9.57
N ALA A 25 8.91 -2.93 9.51
CA ALA A 25 9.11 -3.90 10.58
C ALA A 25 10.61 -4.14 10.91
N ILE A 26 11.50 -3.84 9.98
CA ILE A 26 12.95 -4.05 10.12
C ILE A 26 13.66 -2.80 10.63
N CYS A 27 13.57 -1.67 9.92
CA CYS A 27 14.34 -0.46 10.24
C CYS A 27 13.53 0.65 10.91
N GLN A 28 12.23 0.46 11.10
CA GLN A 28 11.29 1.43 11.70
C GLN A 28 11.14 2.75 10.93
N HIS A 29 11.73 2.89 9.74
CA HIS A 29 11.44 3.99 8.82
C HIS A 29 10.04 3.82 8.21
N TYR A 30 9.29 4.90 8.06
CA TYR A 30 7.97 4.85 7.41
C TYR A 30 8.11 4.51 5.93
N TYR A 31 7.16 3.75 5.40
CA TYR A 31 7.10 3.50 3.96
C TYR A 31 6.69 4.77 3.21
N GLU A 32 7.22 4.96 2.00
CA GLU A 32 6.70 5.96 1.07
C GLU A 32 5.57 5.36 0.21
N PRO A 33 4.65 6.17 -0.34
CA PRO A 33 3.59 5.67 -1.24
C PRO A 33 4.13 4.86 -2.44
N ASP A 34 5.33 5.22 -2.92
CA ASP A 34 6.01 4.56 -4.04
C ASP A 34 6.62 3.21 -3.64
N ASP A 35 6.87 2.98 -2.34
CA ASP A 35 7.36 1.70 -1.80
C ASP A 35 6.26 0.61 -1.79
N ILE A 36 5.01 0.97 -2.09
CA ILE A 36 3.83 0.13 -1.88
C ILE A 36 3.18 -0.25 -3.22
N HIS A 37 3.16 -1.56 -3.49
CA HIS A 37 2.56 -2.12 -4.70
C HIS A 37 1.39 -3.03 -4.35
N ILE A 38 0.20 -2.69 -4.84
CA ILE A 38 -1.00 -3.53 -4.67
C ILE A 38 -0.90 -4.71 -5.63
N VAL A 39 -0.73 -5.91 -5.09
CA VAL A 39 -0.56 -7.16 -5.84
C VAL A 39 -1.91 -7.74 -6.21
N ASP A 40 -2.82 -7.84 -5.24
CA ASP A 40 -4.16 -8.38 -5.44
C ASP A 40 -5.16 -7.72 -4.47
N HIS A 41 -6.43 -7.74 -4.86
CA HIS A 41 -7.54 -7.35 -4.01
C HIS A 41 -8.69 -8.31 -4.26
N ARG A 42 -9.03 -9.12 -3.25
CA ARG A 42 -10.17 -10.05 -3.30
C ARG A 42 -11.09 -9.77 -2.13
N ASP A 43 -12.30 -9.36 -2.46
CA ASP A 43 -13.36 -9.00 -1.53
C ASP A 43 -12.93 -7.90 -0.54
N GLU A 44 -12.55 -8.27 0.67
CA GLU A 44 -12.10 -7.34 1.73
C GLU A 44 -10.59 -7.42 1.97
N ILE A 45 -9.89 -8.38 1.34
CA ILE A 45 -8.47 -8.64 1.58
C ILE A 45 -7.63 -7.98 0.49
N TRP A 46 -6.75 -7.10 0.94
CA TRP A 46 -5.73 -6.44 0.12
C TRP A 46 -4.38 -7.08 0.38
N VAL A 47 -3.73 -7.51 -0.70
CA VAL A 47 -2.38 -8.04 -0.68
C VAL A 47 -1.46 -7.02 -1.33
N MET A 48 -0.48 -6.56 -0.57
CA MET A 48 0.46 -5.54 -1.01
C MET A 48 1.89 -6.04 -0.83
N ALA A 49 2.72 -5.83 -1.83
CA ALA A 49 4.17 -5.94 -1.70
C ALA A 49 4.71 -4.57 -1.27
N VAL A 50 5.61 -4.59 -0.30
CA VAL A 50 6.31 -3.38 0.15
C VAL A 50 7.81 -3.58 0.04
N GLU A 51 8.50 -2.56 -0.45
CA GLU A 51 9.96 -2.51 -0.50
C GLU A 51 10.43 -1.25 0.20
N CYS A 52 11.06 -1.39 1.37
CA CYS A 52 11.52 -0.23 2.12
C CYS A 52 12.73 0.40 1.43
N ASN A 53 12.59 1.62 0.92
CA ASN A 53 13.69 2.36 0.28
C ASN A 53 14.91 2.60 1.20
N HIS A 54 14.74 2.54 2.52
CA HIS A 54 15.78 2.87 3.49
C HIS A 54 16.69 1.68 3.83
N CYS A 55 16.13 0.47 3.97
CA CYS A 55 16.92 -0.73 4.32
C CYS A 55 16.89 -1.82 3.24
N GLY A 56 16.13 -1.64 2.16
CA GLY A 56 15.97 -2.61 1.09
C GLY A 56 15.17 -3.87 1.48
N SER A 57 14.53 -3.87 2.65
CA SER A 57 13.72 -5.02 3.06
C SER A 57 12.46 -5.13 2.21
N GLN A 58 12.19 -6.31 1.69
CA GLN A 58 10.96 -6.63 0.98
C GLN A 58 10.02 -7.40 1.91
N GLY A 59 8.72 -7.10 1.82
CA GLY A 59 7.71 -7.72 2.65
C GLY A 59 6.35 -7.78 1.97
N LEU A 60 5.43 -8.53 2.58
CA LEU A 60 4.03 -8.58 2.19
C LEU A 60 3.18 -8.04 3.33
N VAL A 61 2.27 -7.12 2.98
CA VAL A 61 1.26 -6.59 3.88
C VAL A 61 -0.10 -7.13 3.46
N PHE A 62 -0.79 -7.76 4.40
CA PHE A 62 -2.17 -8.21 4.25
C PHE A 62 -3.05 -7.30 5.08
N ALA A 63 -3.99 -6.60 4.43
CA ALA A 63 -4.93 -5.72 5.11
C ALA A 63 -6.36 -6.19 4.83
N VAL A 64 -7.20 -6.18 5.87
CA VAL A 64 -8.64 -6.39 5.74
C VAL A 64 -9.31 -5.04 5.86
N ILE A 65 -10.06 -4.63 4.85
CA ILE A 65 -10.69 -3.30 4.76
C ILE A 65 -12.17 -3.49 4.49
N LYS A 66 -12.99 -3.05 5.44
CA LYS A 66 -14.46 -3.05 5.39
C LYS A 66 -15.00 -1.67 5.09
#